data_AF-A0A5J9UQE5-F1
#
_entry.id   AF-A0A5J9UQE5-F1
#
_cell.length_a   1.000
_cell.length_b   1.000
_cell.length_c   1.000
_cell.angle_alpha   90.00
_cell.angle_beta   90.00
_cell.angle_gamma   90.00
#
_symmetry.space_group_name_H-M   'P 1'
#
loop_
_entity.id
_entity.type
_entity.pdbx_description
1 polymer ?
#
loop_
_entity_poly.entity_id
_entity_poly.type
_entity_poly.pdbx_seq_one_letter_code
_entity_poly.pdbx_strand_id
1 'polypeptide(L)'
;MAKAKARTNISDTQRAEAEAESERLAKEAELRTAREQEERDKAARAEEIARAEEAARKEEALKAMQLNNAETSQAASFQQEDDETRNITERLRIIEQERVEREKKLAIIEKTAKLKKDMLEKIVQAQQEINEMDSKLNKYNEEMENLRKQEQDAHHKPRKQTEHKMVAVKLPDGFGKLDSLQVLSFVGVSISPNFAKELGHLTELRALQMFLSGDTSDKSYEKPLVNSLCNLRKVCELDIDVNGVLSTEFMADIGWVPQHLCRFTGVTLSRLPRWISSSLLCLTYVYIKNVNRLGHEDVQNLGAMPFLHYLYLSVVQVITAEERLCIRVIDHAKFQNLCEFRFHNYALGLIFAQGAMPRLETIEVIFRASEAKNTYGDFDLGLQNLSSLKYVTVRIDCSSSSISDIAAADAAMWKAIAMNPNCPKLDVIKYFEDETIEENGDFQLHYETTKEEEQQQETMPDKVGPWGGDGGRVRDVKVAPHRLRSLKICCGDIIDAFAFSYEDRQGKQHKTPLWGGVGGRVQTIHLGPSEILIEVSGTTGPYDSANGTISEVVTSLRLITNVRTYGPYGVPRWNHFRTPSQRNSSIVGFHTRSGQYVDAIGVYFSPMISGS
;
A
#
# COMPACT_ATOMS: atom_id res chain seq x y z
N MET A 1 54.50 10.59 160.24
CA MET A 1 53.09 11.05 160.32
C MET A 1 52.35 10.46 159.13
N ALA A 2 51.21 9.80 159.39
CA ALA A 2 50.34 8.95 158.51
C ALA A 2 50.90 7.59 158.02
N LYS A 3 50.20 6.44 157.99
CA LYS A 3 49.24 5.67 158.85
C LYS A 3 48.67 4.52 157.97
N ALA A 4 48.95 3.26 158.34
CA ALA A 4 48.10 2.04 158.28
C ALA A 4 47.17 1.69 157.07
N LYS A 5 47.46 0.55 156.37
CA LYS A 5 46.51 -0.57 156.09
C LYS A 5 47.18 -1.74 155.30
N ALA A 6 46.60 -2.94 155.48
CA ALA A 6 46.64 -4.16 154.64
C ALA A 6 47.64 -5.30 155.02
N ARG A 7 47.10 -6.30 155.74
CA ARG A 7 47.66 -7.63 156.01
C ARG A 7 46.45 -8.57 156.24
N THR A 8 46.06 -9.40 155.26
CA THR A 8 45.13 -10.57 155.34
C THR A 8 44.86 -11.08 153.90
N ASN A 9 45.35 -12.27 153.47
CA ASN A 9 44.83 -13.01 152.28
C ASN A 9 45.45 -14.41 151.89
N ILE A 10 46.33 -15.11 152.62
CA ILE A 10 47.14 -16.23 152.01
C ILE A 10 46.77 -17.70 152.43
N SER A 11 45.61 -18.01 153.04
CA SER A 11 45.31 -19.36 153.57
C SER A 11 44.53 -20.33 152.67
N ASP A 12 43.88 -19.87 151.59
CA ASP A 12 42.86 -20.66 150.87
C ASP A 12 43.35 -21.47 149.66
N THR A 13 44.64 -21.39 149.28
CA THR A 13 45.13 -21.98 148.01
C THR A 13 45.34 -23.50 148.04
N GLN A 14 45.51 -24.13 149.21
CA GLN A 14 45.97 -25.53 149.27
C GLN A 14 44.85 -26.60 149.29
N ARG A 15 43.57 -26.24 149.42
CA ARG A 15 42.45 -27.22 149.44
C ARG A 15 41.92 -27.55 148.03
N ALA A 16 42.24 -26.74 147.02
CA ALA A 16 41.71 -26.88 145.66
C ALA A 16 42.40 -27.95 144.80
N GLU A 17 43.64 -28.34 145.12
CA GLU A 17 44.39 -29.28 144.25
C GLU A 17 43.92 -30.73 144.36
N ALA A 18 43.40 -31.17 145.50
CA ALA A 18 43.03 -32.58 145.72
C ALA A 18 41.70 -33.00 145.05
N GLU A 19 40.76 -32.08 144.83
CA GLU A 19 39.48 -32.39 144.16
C GLU A 19 39.62 -32.47 142.62
N ALA A 20 40.64 -31.83 142.04
CA ALA A 20 40.86 -31.80 140.60
C ALA A 20 41.28 -33.16 139.99
N GLU A 21 41.89 -34.06 140.78
CA GLU A 21 42.42 -35.32 140.27
C GLU A 21 41.35 -36.43 140.15
N SER A 22 40.40 -36.50 141.09
CA SER A 22 39.29 -37.47 141.06
C SER A 22 38.35 -37.26 139.86
N GLU A 23 38.12 -36.00 139.49
CA GLU A 23 37.24 -35.61 138.39
C GLU A 23 37.80 -36.00 137.01
N ARG A 24 39.12 -36.21 136.91
CA ARG A 24 39.80 -36.45 135.63
C ARG A 24 39.63 -37.89 135.14
N LEU A 25 39.60 -38.86 136.06
CA LEU A 25 39.46 -40.29 135.72
C LEU A 25 38.04 -40.69 135.33
N ALA A 26 37.00 -40.07 135.91
CA ALA A 26 35.61 -40.35 135.54
C ALA A 26 35.27 -39.90 134.11
N LYS A 27 35.84 -38.77 133.67
CA LYS A 27 35.64 -38.22 132.31
C LYS A 27 36.18 -39.12 131.19
N GLU A 28 37.16 -39.98 131.46
CA GLU A 28 37.78 -40.80 130.41
C GLU A 28 36.92 -42.03 130.04
N ALA A 29 36.12 -42.56 130.97
CA ALA A 29 35.25 -43.71 130.72
C ALA A 29 34.01 -43.38 129.87
N GLU A 30 33.39 -42.22 130.09
CA GLU A 30 32.24 -41.75 129.30
C GLU A 30 32.61 -41.47 127.83
N LEU A 31 33.85 -41.07 127.56
CA LEU A 31 34.29 -40.74 126.20
C LEU A 31 34.35 -41.96 125.27
N ARG A 32 34.57 -43.17 125.82
CA ARG A 32 34.69 -44.39 125.01
C ARG A 32 33.34 -44.92 124.51
N THR A 33 32.32 -44.93 125.36
CA THR A 33 30.97 -45.38 125.00
C THR A 33 30.28 -44.47 123.99
N ALA A 34 30.56 -43.15 124.03
CA ALA A 34 30.02 -42.21 123.06
C ALA A 34 30.50 -42.46 121.62
N ARG A 35 31.73 -42.94 121.42
CA ARG A 35 32.30 -43.16 120.08
C ARG A 35 31.67 -44.36 119.34
N GLU A 36 31.28 -45.42 120.05
CA GLU A 36 30.70 -46.60 119.40
C GLU A 36 29.27 -46.37 118.90
N GLN A 37 28.49 -45.51 119.58
CA GLN A 37 27.14 -45.17 119.15
C GLN A 37 27.15 -44.31 117.87
N GLU A 38 28.12 -43.39 117.74
CA GLU A 38 28.23 -42.49 116.59
C GLU A 38 28.47 -43.25 115.26
N GLU A 39 29.25 -44.33 115.28
CA GLU A 39 29.54 -45.13 114.08
C GLU A 39 28.30 -45.89 113.57
N ARG A 40 27.43 -46.39 114.47
CA ARG A 40 26.19 -47.06 114.06
C ARG A 40 25.19 -46.11 113.40
N ASP A 41 25.09 -44.90 113.90
CA ASP A 41 24.17 -43.89 113.35
C ASP A 41 24.62 -43.41 111.96
N LYS A 42 25.94 -43.37 111.69
CA LYS A 42 26.46 -43.02 110.35
C LYS A 42 26.10 -44.06 109.29
N ALA A 43 26.14 -45.35 109.62
CA ALA A 43 25.84 -46.42 108.65
C ALA A 43 24.37 -46.41 108.20
N ALA A 44 23.42 -46.23 109.12
CA ALA A 44 21.99 -46.18 108.79
C ALA A 44 21.65 -45.00 107.86
N ARG A 45 22.32 -43.86 108.04
CA ARG A 45 22.10 -42.65 107.23
C ARG A 45 22.54 -42.80 105.78
N ALA A 46 23.58 -43.60 105.52
CA ALA A 46 24.08 -43.83 104.16
C ALA A 46 23.09 -44.65 103.31
N GLU A 47 22.41 -45.63 103.91
CA GLU A 47 21.46 -46.48 103.20
C GLU A 47 20.18 -45.73 102.79
N GLU A 48 19.74 -44.77 103.61
CA GLU A 48 18.58 -43.92 103.32
C GLU A 48 18.85 -42.97 102.13
N ILE A 49 20.05 -42.40 102.05
CA ILE A 49 20.47 -41.52 100.94
C ILE A 49 20.44 -42.28 99.61
N ALA A 50 20.96 -43.51 99.57
CA ALA A 50 20.99 -44.29 98.33
C ALA A 50 19.58 -44.58 97.76
N ARG A 51 18.59 -44.83 98.62
CA ARG A 51 17.20 -45.02 98.16
C ARG A 51 16.58 -43.72 97.62
N ALA A 52 16.89 -42.58 98.22
CA ALA A 52 16.40 -41.28 97.77
C ALA A 52 16.94 -40.91 96.38
N GLU A 53 18.21 -41.22 96.10
CA GLU A 53 18.83 -40.94 94.79
C GLU A 53 18.21 -41.77 93.65
N GLU A 54 17.85 -43.04 93.89
CA GLU A 54 17.20 -43.87 92.87
C GLU A 54 15.79 -43.37 92.53
N ALA A 55 15.03 -42.92 93.53
CA ALA A 55 13.71 -42.34 93.32
C ALA A 55 13.77 -41.06 92.48
N ALA A 56 14.74 -40.18 92.74
CA ALA A 56 14.93 -38.95 91.99
C ALA A 56 15.22 -39.22 90.49
N ARG A 57 16.07 -40.21 90.17
CA ARG A 57 16.37 -40.57 88.77
C ARG A 57 15.14 -41.06 88.00
N LYS A 58 14.23 -41.80 88.64
CA LYS A 58 13.01 -42.28 88.00
C LYS A 58 12.03 -41.14 87.71
N GLU A 59 11.93 -40.16 88.60
CA GLU A 59 11.09 -38.98 88.39
C GLU A 59 11.60 -38.11 87.24
N GLU A 60 12.91 -37.92 87.15
CA GLU A 60 13.53 -37.13 86.07
C GLU A 60 13.32 -37.78 84.69
N ALA A 61 13.44 -39.11 84.60
CA ALA A 61 13.16 -39.85 83.36
C ALA A 61 11.70 -39.72 82.91
N LEU A 62 10.74 -39.72 83.85
CA LEU A 62 9.32 -39.55 83.52
C LEU A 62 9.03 -38.14 82.98
N LYS A 63 9.63 -37.11 83.58
CA LYS A 63 9.51 -35.72 83.12
C LYS A 63 10.07 -35.54 81.71
N ALA A 64 11.23 -36.14 81.41
CA ALA A 64 11.83 -36.09 80.08
C ALA A 64 10.94 -36.72 79.00
N MET A 65 10.27 -37.84 79.30
CA MET A 65 9.37 -38.51 78.36
C MET A 65 8.11 -37.68 78.07
N GLN A 66 7.54 -37.03 79.10
CA GLN A 66 6.37 -36.17 78.93
C GLN A 66 6.68 -34.92 78.09
N LEU A 67 7.86 -34.32 78.28
CA LEU A 67 8.29 -33.16 77.50
C LEU A 67 8.40 -33.49 76.00
N ASN A 68 9.04 -34.61 75.67
CA ASN A 68 9.27 -35.00 74.28
C ASN A 68 7.96 -35.28 73.51
N ASN A 69 6.98 -35.91 74.17
CA ASN A 69 5.65 -36.14 73.57
C ASN A 69 4.85 -34.84 73.36
N ALA A 70 5.01 -33.86 74.25
CA ALA A 70 4.38 -32.55 74.09
C ALA A 70 4.98 -31.79 72.90
N GLU A 71 6.32 -31.79 72.77
CA GLU A 71 7.02 -31.11 71.67
C GLU A 71 6.67 -31.71 70.29
N THR A 72 6.60 -33.05 70.18
CA THR A 72 6.21 -33.70 68.92
C THR A 72 4.76 -33.44 68.53
N SER A 73 3.83 -33.43 69.50
CA SER A 73 2.42 -33.12 69.23
C SER A 73 2.23 -31.66 68.80
N GLN A 74 2.98 -30.74 69.39
CA GLN A 74 2.93 -29.33 69.06
C GLN A 74 3.54 -29.04 67.66
N ALA A 75 4.65 -29.70 67.32
CA ALA A 75 5.27 -29.58 66.00
C ALA A 75 4.36 -30.07 64.87
N ALA A 76 3.62 -31.17 65.07
CA ALA A 76 2.67 -31.69 64.08
C ALA A 76 1.47 -30.74 63.85
N SER A 77 0.96 -30.11 64.92
CA SER A 77 -0.09 -29.09 64.85
C SER A 77 0.36 -27.87 64.01
N PHE A 78 1.56 -27.36 64.27
CA PHE A 78 2.09 -26.20 63.55
C PHE A 78 2.32 -26.48 62.05
N GLN A 79 2.81 -27.68 61.70
CA GLN A 79 2.99 -28.05 60.29
C GLN A 79 1.67 -28.14 59.53
N GLN A 80 0.61 -28.64 60.17
CA GLN A 80 -0.70 -28.75 59.53
C GLN A 80 -1.35 -27.37 59.27
N GLU A 81 -1.22 -26.43 60.22
CA GLU A 81 -1.68 -25.04 60.03
C GLU A 81 -0.89 -24.29 58.95
N ASP A 82 0.44 -24.51 58.87
CA ASP A 82 1.28 -23.86 57.85
C ASP A 82 0.94 -24.35 56.43
N ASP A 83 0.70 -25.64 56.24
CA ASP A 83 0.32 -26.21 54.94
C ASP A 83 -1.07 -25.74 54.48
N GLU A 84 -2.03 -25.63 55.40
CA GLU A 84 -3.37 -25.12 55.09
C GLU A 84 -3.33 -23.62 54.75
N THR A 85 -2.56 -22.83 55.50
CA THR A 85 -2.33 -21.40 55.23
C THR A 85 -1.66 -21.19 53.88
N ARG A 86 -0.68 -22.03 53.52
CA ARG A 86 0.00 -21.99 52.22
C ARG A 86 -0.93 -22.32 51.06
N ASN A 87 -1.82 -23.31 51.22
CA ASN A 87 -2.81 -23.69 50.21
C ASN A 87 -3.85 -22.56 49.99
N ILE A 88 -4.33 -21.95 51.06
CA ILE A 88 -5.24 -20.79 50.99
C ILE A 88 -4.56 -19.60 50.29
N THR A 89 -3.30 -19.32 50.63
CA THR A 89 -2.53 -18.23 50.02
C THR A 89 -2.36 -18.43 48.51
N GLU A 90 -2.07 -19.66 48.07
CA GLU A 90 -1.91 -19.95 46.64
C GLU A 90 -3.24 -19.84 45.88
N ARG A 91 -4.35 -20.30 46.46
CA ARG A 91 -5.69 -20.12 45.87
C ARG A 91 -6.07 -18.65 45.74
N LEU A 92 -5.78 -17.83 46.75
CA LEU A 92 -6.01 -16.38 46.70
C LEU A 92 -5.17 -15.73 45.60
N ARG A 93 -3.94 -16.19 45.40
CA ARG A 93 -3.05 -15.71 44.33
C ARG A 93 -3.60 -16.00 42.94
N ILE A 94 -4.13 -17.20 42.73
CA ILE A 94 -4.79 -17.59 41.47
C ILE A 94 -6.05 -16.76 41.22
N ILE A 95 -6.89 -16.58 42.25
CA ILE A 95 -8.11 -15.76 42.14
C ILE A 95 -7.77 -14.31 41.76
N GLU A 96 -6.72 -13.73 42.36
CA GLU A 96 -6.30 -12.37 42.03
C GLU A 96 -5.72 -12.27 40.61
N GLN A 97 -4.98 -13.29 40.14
CA GLN A 97 -4.52 -13.35 38.75
C GLN A 97 -5.69 -13.41 37.76
N GLU A 98 -6.69 -14.28 38.01
CA GLU A 98 -7.89 -14.36 37.17
C GLU A 98 -8.69 -13.05 37.17
N ARG A 99 -8.76 -12.37 38.34
CA ARG A 99 -9.42 -11.08 38.46
C ARG A 99 -8.71 -10.01 37.61
N VAL A 100 -7.37 -9.91 37.71
CA VAL A 100 -6.57 -8.98 36.90
C VAL A 100 -6.72 -9.27 35.41
N GLU A 101 -6.79 -10.54 35.01
CA GLU A 101 -6.99 -10.91 33.60
C GLU A 101 -8.40 -10.57 33.11
N ARG A 102 -9.43 -10.72 33.95
CA ARG A 102 -10.81 -10.27 33.66
C ARG A 102 -10.87 -8.75 33.51
N GLU A 103 -10.23 -7.99 34.39
CA GLU A 103 -10.16 -6.53 34.30
C GLU A 103 -9.49 -6.07 32.99
N LYS A 104 -8.40 -6.75 32.56
CA LYS A 104 -7.77 -6.51 31.25
C LYS A 104 -8.71 -6.81 30.08
N LYS A 105 -9.43 -7.94 30.12
CA LYS A 105 -10.42 -8.31 29.08
C LYS A 105 -11.56 -7.28 29.03
N LEU A 106 -12.03 -6.81 30.18
CA LEU A 106 -13.07 -5.79 30.27
C LEU A 106 -12.60 -4.46 29.65
N ALA A 107 -11.38 -4.02 29.96
CA ALA A 107 -10.80 -2.81 29.39
C ALA A 107 -10.65 -2.88 27.85
N ILE A 108 -10.30 -4.04 27.31
CA ILE A 108 -10.24 -4.26 25.85
C ILE A 108 -11.65 -4.17 25.23
N ILE A 109 -12.66 -4.76 25.88
CA ILE A 109 -14.05 -4.70 25.43
C ILE A 109 -14.55 -3.26 25.44
N GLU A 110 -14.31 -2.50 26.51
CA GLU A 110 -14.69 -1.08 26.61
C GLU A 110 -14.00 -0.23 25.54
N LYS A 111 -12.69 -0.43 25.33
CA LYS A 111 -11.94 0.27 24.28
C LYS A 111 -12.48 -0.06 22.89
N THR A 112 -12.84 -1.32 22.64
CA THR A 112 -13.43 -1.77 21.38
C THR A 112 -14.84 -1.19 21.18
N ALA A 113 -15.65 -1.13 22.25
CA ALA A 113 -16.98 -0.53 22.20
C ALA A 113 -16.92 0.98 21.92
N LYS A 114 -15.96 1.69 22.54
CA LYS A 114 -15.70 3.10 22.27
C LYS A 114 -15.27 3.32 20.82
N LEU A 115 -14.33 2.52 20.31
CA LEU A 115 -13.89 2.61 18.91
C LEU A 115 -15.03 2.37 17.92
N LYS A 116 -15.89 1.38 18.18
CA LYS A 116 -17.08 1.11 17.36
C LYS A 116 -18.06 2.28 17.40
N LYS A 117 -18.26 2.92 18.55
CA LYS A 117 -19.12 4.10 18.70
C LYS A 117 -18.57 5.29 17.91
N ASP A 118 -17.28 5.60 18.06
CA ASP A 118 -16.62 6.70 17.34
C ASP A 118 -16.66 6.47 15.82
N MET A 119 -16.49 5.22 15.36
CA MET A 119 -16.67 4.86 13.96
C MET A 119 -18.11 5.07 13.47
N LEU A 120 -19.11 4.68 14.28
CA LEU A 120 -20.51 4.85 13.93
C LEU A 120 -20.87 6.33 13.79
N GLU A 121 -20.39 7.17 14.70
CA GLU A 121 -20.57 8.63 14.64
C GLU A 121 -19.95 9.23 13.38
N LYS A 122 -18.73 8.80 13.00
CA LYS A 122 -18.09 9.22 11.74
C LYS A 122 -18.88 8.78 10.51
N ILE A 123 -19.44 7.57 10.50
CA ILE A 123 -20.27 7.08 9.39
C ILE A 123 -21.55 7.91 9.27
N VAL A 124 -22.21 8.23 10.39
CA VAL A 124 -23.42 9.07 10.39
C VAL A 124 -23.10 10.48 9.89
N GLN A 125 -21.98 11.06 10.31
CA GLN A 125 -21.53 12.37 9.84
C GLN A 125 -21.26 12.37 8.32
N ALA A 126 -20.53 11.36 7.82
CA ALA A 126 -20.28 11.22 6.39
C ALA A 126 -21.58 11.07 5.58
N GLN A 127 -22.57 10.34 6.11
CA GLN A 127 -23.87 10.21 5.46
C GLN A 127 -24.64 11.54 5.40
N GLN A 128 -24.53 12.38 6.43
CA GLN A 128 -25.11 13.72 6.41
C GLN A 128 -24.45 14.61 5.36
N GLU A 129 -23.13 14.57 5.23
CA GLU A 129 -22.38 15.32 4.22
C GLU A 129 -22.72 14.88 2.79
N ILE A 130 -22.92 13.58 2.57
CA ILE A 130 -23.40 13.05 1.29
C ILE A 130 -24.79 13.61 0.97
N ASN A 131 -25.72 13.57 1.93
CA ASN A 131 -27.08 14.09 1.73
C ASN A 131 -27.08 15.61 1.46
N GLU A 132 -26.19 16.38 2.09
CA GLU A 132 -26.02 17.80 1.80
C GLU A 132 -25.46 18.05 0.40
N MET A 133 -24.49 17.24 -0.04
CA MET A 133 -23.96 17.30 -1.40
C MET A 133 -25.03 16.98 -2.44
N ASP A 134 -25.84 15.95 -2.21
CA ASP A 134 -26.95 15.59 -3.12
C ASP A 134 -27.98 16.73 -3.21
N SER A 135 -28.28 17.40 -2.10
CA SER A 135 -29.14 18.59 -2.09
C SER A 135 -28.53 19.75 -2.89
N LYS A 136 -27.23 20.03 -2.70
CA LYS A 136 -26.50 21.05 -3.47
C LYS A 136 -26.44 20.71 -4.96
N LEU A 137 -26.23 19.44 -5.30
CA LEU A 137 -26.19 18.95 -6.68
C LEU A 137 -27.55 19.11 -7.36
N ASN A 138 -28.64 18.77 -6.68
CA ASN A 138 -29.99 18.96 -7.18
C ASN A 138 -30.29 20.45 -7.40
N LYS A 139 -29.93 21.31 -6.46
CA LYS A 139 -30.09 22.77 -6.61
C LYS A 139 -29.27 23.32 -7.77
N TYR A 140 -28.03 22.88 -7.92
CA TYR A 140 -27.17 23.26 -9.05
C TYR A 140 -27.77 22.79 -10.38
N ASN A 141 -28.30 21.57 -10.45
CA ASN A 141 -28.96 21.05 -11.64
C ASN A 141 -30.22 21.86 -12.00
N GLU A 142 -31.02 22.27 -11.02
CA GLU A 142 -32.17 23.17 -11.24
C GLU A 142 -31.74 24.56 -11.72
N GLU A 143 -30.69 25.14 -11.13
CA GLU A 143 -30.12 26.42 -11.57
C GLU A 143 -29.56 26.34 -12.99
N MET A 144 -28.86 25.27 -13.33
CA MET A 144 -28.34 25.03 -14.68
C MET A 144 -29.45 24.82 -15.72
N GLU A 145 -30.54 24.14 -15.37
CA GLU A 145 -31.70 24.00 -16.26
C GLU A 145 -32.44 25.34 -16.45
N ASN A 146 -32.52 26.18 -15.42
CA ASN A 146 -33.08 27.51 -15.53
C ASN A 146 -32.20 28.46 -16.37
N LEU A 147 -30.87 28.36 -16.24
CA LEU A 147 -29.90 29.07 -17.08
C LEU A 147 -29.98 28.61 -18.54
N ARG A 148 -30.09 27.30 -18.80
CA ARG A 148 -30.30 26.76 -20.15
C ARG A 148 -31.59 27.27 -20.79
N LYS A 149 -32.68 27.36 -20.03
CA LYS A 149 -33.94 27.96 -20.50
C LYS A 149 -33.80 29.46 -20.78
N GLN A 150 -33.09 30.20 -19.92
CA GLN A 150 -32.80 31.63 -20.17
C GLN A 150 -31.90 31.86 -21.38
N GLU A 151 -30.91 31.00 -21.62
CA GLU A 151 -30.05 31.07 -22.81
C GLU A 151 -30.79 30.72 -24.11
N GLN A 152 -31.77 29.79 -24.05
CA GLN A 152 -32.65 29.47 -25.18
C GLN A 152 -33.58 30.63 -25.56
N ASP A 153 -34.08 31.39 -24.56
CA ASP A 153 -34.96 32.54 -24.81
C ASP A 153 -34.20 33.82 -25.20
N ALA A 154 -32.91 33.95 -24.82
CA ALA A 154 -32.11 35.16 -25.06
C ALA A 154 -31.28 35.15 -26.37
N HIS A 155 -31.26 34.07 -27.15
CA HIS A 155 -30.44 33.96 -28.37
C HIS A 155 -31.25 33.65 -29.63
N HIS A 156 -32.03 34.63 -30.08
CA HIS A 156 -32.41 34.79 -31.49
C HIS A 156 -31.24 35.36 -32.33
N LYS A 157 -30.05 34.74 -32.24
CA LYS A 157 -28.92 34.90 -33.16
C LYS A 157 -27.94 33.74 -32.95
N PRO A 158 -27.61 32.94 -33.99
CA PRO A 158 -26.79 31.76 -33.80
C PRO A 158 -25.32 32.16 -33.58
N ARG A 159 -24.87 32.12 -32.33
CA ARG A 159 -23.44 31.96 -32.04
C ARG A 159 -23.09 30.51 -32.40
N LYS A 160 -22.38 30.33 -33.50
CA LYS A 160 -21.77 29.06 -33.87
C LYS A 160 -20.70 28.72 -32.83
N GLN A 161 -21.09 28.06 -31.74
CA GLN A 161 -20.18 27.18 -31.02
C GLN A 161 -19.91 26.03 -31.96
N THR A 162 -18.80 26.12 -32.68
CA THR A 162 -18.24 24.98 -33.38
C THR A 162 -17.62 24.07 -32.32
N GLU A 163 -18.46 23.24 -31.69
CA GLU A 163 -18.02 21.97 -31.08
C GLU A 163 -17.44 21.11 -32.21
N HIS A 164 -16.14 21.24 -32.45
CA HIS A 164 -15.43 20.26 -33.26
C HIS A 164 -15.19 19.02 -32.39
N LYS A 165 -16.28 18.26 -32.13
CA LYS A 165 -16.25 16.84 -31.77
C LYS A 165 -15.27 16.16 -32.74
N MET A 166 -14.51 15.15 -32.32
CA MET A 166 -13.71 14.34 -33.25
C MET A 166 -14.62 13.91 -34.41
N VAL A 167 -14.40 14.49 -35.60
CA VAL A 167 -15.41 14.46 -36.66
C VAL A 167 -15.33 13.11 -37.34
N ALA A 168 -15.99 12.13 -36.75
CA ALA A 168 -16.31 10.91 -37.47
C ALA A 168 -17.03 11.33 -38.76
N VAL A 169 -16.60 10.76 -39.88
CA VAL A 169 -17.13 11.10 -41.20
C VAL A 169 -18.54 10.55 -41.31
N LYS A 170 -19.50 11.43 -41.63
CA LYS A 170 -20.84 11.02 -42.02
C LYS A 170 -20.80 10.59 -43.48
N LEU A 171 -21.15 9.33 -43.76
CA LEU A 171 -21.22 8.84 -45.13
C LEU A 171 -22.56 9.21 -45.80
N PRO A 172 -22.55 9.47 -47.12
CA PRO A 172 -23.77 9.59 -47.90
C PRO A 172 -24.44 8.22 -48.07
N ASP A 173 -25.76 8.23 -48.24
CA ASP A 173 -26.53 7.03 -48.61
C ASP A 173 -26.08 6.49 -49.98
N GLY A 174 -26.10 5.17 -50.14
CA GLY A 174 -25.70 4.49 -51.37
C GLY A 174 -24.19 4.21 -51.51
N PHE A 175 -23.38 4.47 -50.47
CA PHE A 175 -21.95 4.12 -50.46
C PHE A 175 -21.73 2.60 -50.57
N GLY A 176 -22.72 1.77 -50.20
CA GLY A 176 -22.68 0.32 -50.36
C GLY A 176 -22.58 -0.14 -51.82
N LYS A 177 -22.76 0.75 -52.81
CA LYS A 177 -22.57 0.47 -54.25
C LYS A 177 -21.11 0.61 -54.71
N LEU A 178 -20.20 0.98 -53.81
CA LEU A 178 -18.78 1.15 -54.12
C LEU A 178 -18.08 -0.22 -54.10
N ASP A 179 -18.37 -1.07 -55.08
CA ASP A 179 -17.99 -2.50 -55.09
C ASP A 179 -16.46 -2.74 -55.06
N SER A 180 -15.66 -1.75 -55.46
CA SER A 180 -14.18 -1.81 -55.45
C SER A 180 -13.55 -1.18 -54.21
N LEU A 181 -14.33 -0.70 -53.24
CA LEU A 181 -13.82 -0.01 -52.07
C LEU A 181 -13.09 -0.98 -51.13
N GLN A 182 -11.82 -0.70 -50.85
CA GLN A 182 -10.96 -1.57 -50.02
C GLN A 182 -10.65 -0.98 -48.65
N VAL A 183 -10.73 0.35 -48.50
CA VAL A 183 -10.38 1.05 -47.27
C VAL A 183 -11.52 1.98 -46.90
N LEU A 184 -12.02 1.85 -45.67
CA LEU A 184 -13.02 2.73 -45.11
C LEU A 184 -12.60 3.09 -43.69
N SER A 185 -12.27 4.36 -43.46
CA SER A 185 -11.67 4.82 -42.21
C SER A 185 -12.36 6.04 -41.64
N PHE A 186 -12.28 6.21 -40.32
CA PHE A 186 -12.83 7.36 -39.61
C PHE A 186 -14.33 7.57 -39.78
N VAL A 187 -15.13 6.50 -39.92
CA VAL A 187 -16.58 6.61 -40.14
C VAL A 187 -17.38 6.48 -38.85
N GLY A 188 -18.34 7.37 -38.63
CA GLY A 188 -19.25 7.30 -37.50
C GLY A 188 -20.48 6.48 -37.82
N VAL A 189 -20.73 5.42 -37.04
CA VAL A 189 -21.87 4.52 -37.24
C VAL A 189 -23.17 5.23 -36.88
N SER A 190 -23.25 5.86 -35.70
CA SER A 190 -24.48 6.50 -35.21
C SER A 190 -24.91 7.73 -36.02
N ILE A 191 -23.97 8.41 -36.68
CA ILE A 191 -24.25 9.61 -37.49
C ILE A 191 -24.64 9.29 -38.95
N SER A 192 -24.50 8.02 -39.35
CA SER A 192 -24.72 7.53 -40.72
C SER A 192 -25.86 6.50 -40.72
N PRO A 193 -27.13 6.92 -40.95
CA PRO A 193 -28.32 6.09 -40.68
C PRO A 193 -28.34 4.72 -41.39
N ASN A 194 -27.78 4.65 -42.61
CA ASN A 194 -27.74 3.44 -43.41
C ASN A 194 -26.40 2.71 -43.36
N PHE A 195 -25.40 3.22 -42.62
CA PHE A 195 -24.06 2.63 -42.56
C PHE A 195 -24.09 1.15 -42.24
N ALA A 196 -24.74 0.81 -41.13
CA ALA A 196 -24.78 -0.55 -40.62
C ALA A 196 -25.46 -1.53 -41.60
N LYS A 197 -26.35 -1.05 -42.50
CA LYS A 197 -27.02 -1.89 -43.51
C LYS A 197 -26.21 -2.00 -44.80
N GLU A 198 -25.60 -0.90 -45.24
CA GLU A 198 -24.89 -0.83 -46.51
C GLU A 198 -23.46 -1.39 -46.44
N LEU A 199 -22.84 -1.40 -45.25
CA LEU A 199 -21.49 -1.93 -45.03
C LEU A 199 -21.35 -3.36 -45.57
N GLY A 200 -22.36 -4.21 -45.36
CA GLY A 200 -22.33 -5.62 -45.78
C GLY A 200 -22.27 -5.83 -47.30
N HIS A 201 -22.47 -4.80 -48.11
CA HIS A 201 -22.34 -4.86 -49.57
C HIS A 201 -20.88 -4.66 -50.04
N LEU A 202 -20.01 -4.10 -49.19
CA LEU A 202 -18.61 -3.81 -49.52
C LEU A 202 -17.72 -5.06 -49.40
N THR A 203 -17.92 -6.03 -50.28
CA THR A 203 -17.26 -7.35 -50.19
C THR A 203 -15.75 -7.33 -50.47
N GLU A 204 -15.23 -6.28 -51.12
CA GLU A 204 -13.81 -6.06 -51.35
C GLU A 204 -13.08 -5.34 -50.20
N LEU A 205 -13.80 -5.01 -49.12
CA LEU A 205 -13.23 -4.23 -48.01
C LEU A 205 -12.14 -5.02 -47.26
N ARG A 206 -10.98 -4.36 -47.09
CA ARG A 206 -9.78 -4.90 -46.44
C ARG A 206 -9.46 -4.19 -45.13
N ALA A 207 -9.68 -2.88 -45.06
CA ALA A 207 -9.45 -2.10 -43.86
C ALA A 207 -10.72 -1.34 -43.47
N LEU A 208 -11.14 -1.52 -42.23
CA LEU A 208 -12.34 -0.90 -41.69
C LEU A 208 -12.03 -0.27 -40.33
N GLN A 209 -12.18 1.06 -40.26
CA GLN A 209 -12.12 1.81 -39.01
C GLN A 209 -13.44 2.55 -38.79
N MET A 210 -14.10 2.21 -37.68
CA MET A 210 -15.42 2.75 -37.34
C MET A 210 -15.46 3.29 -35.91
N PHE A 211 -16.33 4.27 -35.70
CA PHE A 211 -16.57 4.95 -34.44
C PHE A 211 -18.01 4.70 -33.98
N LEU A 212 -18.17 4.09 -32.81
CA LEU A 212 -19.46 3.86 -32.15
C LEU A 212 -19.67 4.93 -31.07
N SER A 213 -20.82 5.60 -31.10
CA SER A 213 -21.16 6.61 -30.10
C SER A 213 -22.04 6.00 -29.01
N GLY A 214 -21.59 6.06 -27.75
CA GLY A 214 -22.33 5.60 -26.57
C GLY A 214 -23.38 6.58 -26.04
N ASP A 215 -23.43 7.80 -26.58
CA ASP A 215 -24.41 8.83 -26.22
C ASP A 215 -25.80 8.62 -26.86
N THR A 216 -25.94 7.66 -27.78
CA THR A 216 -27.20 7.36 -28.44
C THR A 216 -27.96 6.27 -27.71
N SER A 217 -29.14 6.61 -27.17
CA SER A 217 -30.16 5.62 -26.79
C SER A 217 -30.62 4.73 -27.95
N ASP A 218 -30.32 5.16 -29.18
CA ASP A 218 -30.57 4.42 -30.41
C ASP A 218 -29.57 3.27 -30.61
N LYS A 219 -30.05 2.04 -30.39
CA LYS A 219 -29.34 0.78 -30.66
C LYS A 219 -29.73 0.15 -32.00
N SER A 220 -30.43 0.89 -32.87
CA SER A 220 -30.96 0.35 -34.14
C SER A 220 -29.86 -0.13 -35.10
N TYR A 221 -28.63 0.35 -34.94
CA TYR A 221 -27.48 -0.04 -35.75
C TYR A 221 -26.87 -1.39 -35.35
N GLU A 222 -27.05 -1.87 -34.11
CA GLU A 222 -26.33 -3.05 -33.57
C GLU A 222 -26.59 -4.30 -34.44
N LYS A 223 -27.86 -4.67 -34.63
CA LYS A 223 -28.22 -5.88 -35.38
C LYS A 223 -27.85 -5.81 -36.88
N PRO A 224 -28.11 -4.71 -37.61
CA PRO A 224 -27.63 -4.56 -38.98
C PRO A 224 -26.10 -4.62 -39.08
N LEU A 225 -25.38 -4.02 -38.12
CA LEU A 225 -23.92 -3.99 -38.12
C LEU A 225 -23.34 -5.40 -37.96
N VAL A 226 -23.86 -6.18 -37.01
CA VAL A 226 -23.50 -7.60 -36.82
C VAL A 226 -23.69 -8.38 -38.12
N ASN A 227 -24.83 -8.23 -38.78
CA ASN A 227 -25.12 -8.92 -40.04
C ASN A 227 -24.16 -8.48 -41.17
N SER A 228 -23.87 -7.18 -41.25
CA SER A 228 -22.95 -6.64 -42.25
C SER A 228 -21.52 -7.12 -42.06
N LEU A 229 -21.02 -7.16 -40.82
CA LEU A 229 -19.69 -7.68 -40.51
C LEU A 229 -19.53 -9.14 -40.97
N CYS A 230 -20.55 -9.98 -40.77
CA CYS A 230 -20.56 -11.38 -41.26
C CYS A 230 -20.39 -11.51 -42.78
N ASN A 231 -20.75 -10.49 -43.56
CA ASN A 231 -20.58 -10.50 -45.02
C ASN A 231 -19.17 -10.07 -45.47
N LEU A 232 -18.40 -9.41 -44.58
CA LEU A 232 -17.06 -8.94 -44.88
C LEU A 232 -16.04 -10.07 -44.71
N ARG A 233 -15.60 -10.66 -45.83
CA ARG A 233 -14.70 -11.82 -45.83
C ARG A 233 -13.23 -11.48 -46.04
N LYS A 234 -12.92 -10.31 -46.63
CA LYS A 234 -11.56 -9.91 -47.02
C LYS A 234 -10.89 -8.95 -46.03
N VAL A 235 -11.53 -8.68 -44.89
CA VAL A 235 -11.03 -7.73 -43.89
C VAL A 235 -9.74 -8.27 -43.29
N CYS A 236 -8.69 -7.47 -43.40
CA CYS A 236 -7.37 -7.69 -42.85
C CYS A 236 -7.07 -6.74 -41.67
N GLU A 237 -7.66 -5.56 -41.65
CA GLU A 237 -7.52 -4.59 -40.56
C GLU A 237 -8.89 -4.14 -40.06
N LEU A 238 -9.10 -4.27 -38.75
CA LEU A 238 -10.32 -3.84 -38.08
C LEU A 238 -9.96 -2.95 -36.90
N ASP A 239 -10.49 -1.74 -36.91
CA ASP A 239 -10.40 -0.78 -35.82
C ASP A 239 -11.81 -0.35 -35.40
N ILE A 240 -12.12 -0.57 -34.12
CA ILE A 240 -13.40 -0.25 -33.52
C ILE A 240 -13.16 0.66 -32.33
N ASP A 241 -13.41 1.95 -32.55
CA ASP A 241 -13.42 2.94 -31.50
C ASP A 241 -14.84 3.10 -30.94
N VAL A 242 -14.92 3.27 -29.63
CA VAL A 242 -16.16 3.40 -28.87
C VAL A 242 -16.01 4.60 -27.96
N ASN A 243 -16.85 5.62 -28.18
CA ASN A 243 -16.90 6.79 -27.30
C ASN A 243 -17.97 6.59 -26.22
N GLY A 244 -17.67 6.99 -24.98
CA GLY A 244 -18.59 6.95 -23.84
C GLY A 244 -18.88 5.55 -23.29
N VAL A 245 -19.91 5.46 -22.43
CA VAL A 245 -20.30 4.23 -21.74
C VAL A 245 -21.24 3.42 -22.62
N LEU A 246 -20.70 2.70 -23.61
CA LEU A 246 -21.46 1.77 -24.45
C LEU A 246 -21.23 0.32 -23.97
N SER A 247 -22.32 -0.46 -23.85
CA SER A 247 -22.21 -1.92 -23.73
C SER A 247 -21.94 -2.52 -25.10
N THR A 248 -20.78 -3.15 -25.27
CA THR A 248 -20.39 -3.85 -26.51
C THR A 248 -20.69 -5.34 -26.47
N GLU A 249 -21.61 -5.79 -25.61
CA GLU A 249 -22.04 -7.20 -25.55
C GLU A 249 -22.58 -7.72 -26.89
N PHE A 250 -23.24 -6.87 -27.69
CA PHE A 250 -23.74 -7.27 -29.02
C PHE A 250 -22.61 -7.70 -29.98
N MET A 251 -21.38 -7.23 -29.75
CA MET A 251 -20.19 -7.63 -30.52
C MET A 251 -19.54 -8.91 -30.01
N ALA A 252 -19.79 -9.29 -28.75
CA ALA A 252 -19.11 -10.41 -28.10
C ALA A 252 -19.53 -11.77 -28.69
N ASP A 253 -20.79 -11.89 -29.10
CA ASP A 253 -21.41 -13.14 -29.57
C ASP A 253 -21.59 -13.22 -31.10
N ILE A 254 -20.87 -12.40 -31.86
CA ILE A 254 -20.94 -12.44 -33.33
C ILE A 254 -20.36 -13.77 -33.84
N GLY A 255 -21.12 -14.52 -34.65
CA GLY A 255 -20.67 -15.73 -35.35
C GLY A 255 -19.78 -15.48 -36.58
N TRP A 256 -19.11 -14.33 -36.62
CA TRP A 256 -18.21 -13.91 -37.70
C TRP A 256 -16.83 -14.47 -37.44
N VAL A 257 -16.12 -14.96 -38.46
CA VAL A 257 -14.75 -15.45 -38.30
C VAL A 257 -13.89 -14.85 -39.40
N PRO A 258 -13.24 -13.70 -39.17
CA PRO A 258 -12.45 -13.02 -40.18
C PRO A 258 -11.08 -13.70 -40.36
N GLN A 259 -11.04 -14.77 -41.15
CA GLN A 259 -9.84 -15.62 -41.36
C GLN A 259 -8.60 -14.86 -41.87
N HIS A 260 -8.79 -13.72 -42.54
CA HIS A 260 -7.72 -12.88 -43.08
C HIS A 260 -7.32 -11.71 -42.16
N LEU A 261 -7.90 -11.62 -40.96
CA LEU A 261 -7.61 -10.53 -40.04
C LEU A 261 -6.16 -10.61 -39.56
N CYS A 262 -5.38 -9.57 -39.88
CA CYS A 262 -3.98 -9.42 -39.51
C CYS A 262 -3.80 -8.47 -38.33
N ARG A 263 -4.68 -7.46 -38.20
CA ARG A 263 -4.62 -6.42 -37.16
C ARG A 263 -6.01 -6.14 -36.60
N PHE A 264 -6.11 -6.15 -35.27
CA PHE A 264 -7.29 -5.73 -34.54
C PHE A 264 -6.95 -4.63 -33.53
N THR A 265 -7.71 -3.55 -33.53
CA THR A 265 -7.66 -2.46 -32.54
C THR A 265 -9.07 -2.22 -32.00
N GLY A 266 -9.22 -2.18 -30.68
CA GLY A 266 -10.50 -1.99 -30.01
C GLY A 266 -10.36 -1.11 -28.77
N VAL A 267 -11.26 -0.14 -28.60
CA VAL A 267 -11.17 0.82 -27.49
C VAL A 267 -11.86 0.32 -26.22
N THR A 268 -13.10 -0.17 -26.31
CA THR A 268 -13.86 -0.63 -25.14
C THR A 268 -14.66 -1.89 -25.45
N LEU A 269 -14.35 -2.99 -24.75
CA LEU A 269 -15.02 -4.28 -24.87
C LEU A 269 -15.55 -4.77 -23.51
N SER A 270 -16.80 -5.20 -23.43
CA SER A 270 -17.32 -5.82 -22.20
C SER A 270 -16.58 -7.12 -21.85
N ARG A 271 -16.26 -7.92 -22.88
CA ARG A 271 -15.44 -9.13 -22.84
C ARG A 271 -14.84 -9.36 -24.22
N LEU A 272 -13.85 -10.23 -24.36
CA LEU A 272 -13.31 -10.55 -25.67
C LEU A 272 -14.39 -11.22 -26.54
N PRO A 273 -14.58 -10.76 -27.80
CA PRO A 273 -15.47 -11.44 -28.72
C PRO A 273 -15.03 -12.87 -29.02
N ARG A 274 -16.00 -13.79 -29.15
CA ARG A 274 -15.75 -15.22 -29.43
C ARG A 274 -14.95 -15.46 -30.70
N TRP A 275 -15.02 -14.53 -31.66
CA TRP A 275 -14.26 -14.62 -32.90
C TRP A 275 -12.75 -14.39 -32.70
N ILE A 276 -12.34 -13.72 -31.61
CA ILE A 276 -10.95 -13.67 -31.13
C ILE A 276 -10.61 -15.03 -30.52
N SER A 277 -10.33 -15.99 -31.40
CA SER A 277 -10.05 -17.37 -31.02
C SER A 277 -8.81 -17.91 -31.75
N SER A 278 -8.39 -19.10 -31.38
CA SER A 278 -7.28 -19.84 -32.01
C SER A 278 -7.46 -20.08 -33.53
N SER A 279 -8.66 -19.83 -34.09
CA SER A 279 -8.94 -19.95 -35.52
C SER A 279 -8.36 -18.80 -36.35
N LEU A 280 -7.91 -17.70 -35.75
CA LEU A 280 -7.37 -16.54 -36.47
C LEU A 280 -5.89 -16.73 -36.80
N LEU A 281 -5.63 -17.43 -37.90
CA LEU A 281 -4.28 -17.82 -38.31
C LEU A 281 -3.45 -16.68 -38.93
N CYS A 282 -4.01 -15.51 -39.21
CA CYS A 282 -3.26 -14.37 -39.75
C CYS A 282 -3.00 -13.27 -38.72
N LEU A 283 -3.61 -13.35 -37.53
CA LEU A 283 -3.62 -12.25 -36.58
C LEU A 283 -2.25 -12.07 -35.95
N THR A 284 -1.64 -10.90 -36.18
CA THR A 284 -0.29 -10.58 -35.71
C THR A 284 -0.27 -9.48 -34.66
N TYR A 285 -1.29 -8.61 -34.67
CA TYR A 285 -1.38 -7.43 -33.84
C TYR A 285 -2.76 -7.32 -33.21
N VAL A 286 -2.80 -7.32 -31.88
CA VAL A 286 -4.01 -7.08 -31.09
C VAL A 286 -3.74 -5.94 -30.12
N TYR A 287 -4.58 -4.90 -30.20
CA TYR A 287 -4.57 -3.79 -29.26
C TYR A 287 -5.97 -3.57 -28.70
N ILE A 288 -6.16 -3.79 -27.41
CA ILE A 288 -7.45 -3.60 -26.74
C ILE A 288 -7.25 -2.66 -25.55
N LYS A 289 -7.72 -1.41 -25.68
CA LYS A 289 -7.50 -0.33 -24.71
C LYS A 289 -8.29 -0.52 -23.41
N ASN A 290 -9.42 -1.23 -23.46
CA ASN A 290 -10.21 -1.55 -22.28
C ASN A 290 -11.03 -2.82 -22.52
N VAL A 291 -10.87 -3.82 -21.65
CA VAL A 291 -11.75 -4.98 -21.53
C VAL A 291 -12.24 -5.10 -20.09
N ASN A 292 -13.56 -5.13 -19.89
CA ASN A 292 -14.08 -5.15 -18.51
C ASN A 292 -13.74 -6.45 -17.80
N ARG A 293 -13.74 -7.57 -18.53
CA ARG A 293 -13.58 -8.92 -17.98
C ARG A 293 -12.66 -9.77 -18.84
N LEU A 294 -11.68 -10.42 -18.21
CA LEU A 294 -10.79 -11.41 -18.84
C LEU A 294 -10.77 -12.70 -18.01
N GLY A 295 -11.04 -13.84 -18.66
CA GLY A 295 -11.02 -15.18 -18.05
C GLY A 295 -9.90 -16.08 -18.60
N HIS A 296 -9.88 -17.34 -18.15
CA HIS A 296 -8.87 -18.32 -18.56
C HIS A 296 -9.03 -18.74 -20.03
N GLU A 297 -10.26 -18.96 -20.50
CA GLU A 297 -10.56 -19.30 -21.90
C GLU A 297 -10.08 -18.22 -22.88
N ASP A 298 -10.21 -16.95 -22.48
CA ASP A 298 -9.76 -15.80 -23.28
C ASP A 298 -8.24 -15.82 -23.49
N VAL A 299 -7.49 -16.03 -22.41
CA VAL A 299 -6.02 -16.14 -22.45
C VAL A 299 -5.58 -17.36 -23.24
N GLN A 300 -6.31 -18.49 -23.11
CA GLN A 300 -6.04 -19.69 -23.88
C GLN A 300 -6.18 -19.44 -25.38
N ASN A 301 -7.28 -18.80 -25.78
CA ASN A 301 -7.57 -18.45 -27.16
C ASN A 301 -6.51 -17.54 -27.77
N LEU A 302 -6.11 -16.49 -27.05
CA LEU A 302 -5.04 -15.58 -27.48
C LEU A 302 -3.69 -16.29 -27.56
N GLY A 303 -3.36 -17.13 -26.57
CA GLY A 303 -2.07 -17.81 -26.49
C GLY A 303 -1.90 -18.95 -27.49
N ALA A 304 -3.00 -19.47 -28.03
CA ALA A 304 -3.02 -20.48 -29.07
C ALA A 304 -2.86 -19.90 -30.49
N MET A 305 -2.86 -18.56 -30.65
CA MET A 305 -2.69 -17.92 -31.96
C MET A 305 -1.26 -18.09 -32.47
N PRO A 306 -1.07 -18.66 -33.68
CA PRO A 306 0.26 -19.05 -34.12
C PRO A 306 1.16 -17.89 -34.52
N PHE A 307 0.63 -16.73 -34.93
CA PHE A 307 1.45 -15.61 -35.41
C PHE A 307 1.24 -14.31 -34.65
N LEU A 308 0.67 -14.37 -33.45
CA LEU A 308 0.49 -13.18 -32.62
C LEU A 308 1.86 -12.67 -32.16
N HIS A 309 2.27 -11.48 -32.65
CA HIS A 309 3.57 -10.87 -32.35
C HIS A 309 3.47 -9.75 -31.32
N TYR A 310 2.36 -8.98 -31.36
CA TYR A 310 2.09 -7.86 -30.46
C TYR A 310 0.72 -8.03 -29.81
N LEU A 311 0.69 -7.90 -28.48
CA LEU A 311 -0.53 -7.93 -27.70
C LEU A 311 -0.53 -6.79 -26.69
N TYR A 312 -1.54 -5.94 -26.75
CA TYR A 312 -1.86 -4.96 -25.71
C TYR A 312 -3.24 -5.28 -25.16
N LEU A 313 -3.33 -5.47 -23.85
CA LEU A 313 -4.58 -5.65 -23.12
C LEU A 313 -4.59 -4.75 -21.89
N SER A 314 -5.65 -3.97 -21.76
CA SER A 314 -5.95 -3.25 -20.54
C SER A 314 -7.27 -3.78 -19.97
N VAL A 315 -7.18 -4.37 -18.78
CA VAL A 315 -8.21 -5.20 -18.17
C VAL A 315 -8.67 -4.58 -16.86
N VAL A 316 -9.97 -4.36 -16.73
CA VAL A 316 -10.55 -3.87 -15.46
C VAL A 316 -10.57 -5.01 -14.44
N GLN A 317 -11.24 -6.12 -14.76
CA GLN A 317 -11.39 -7.25 -13.85
C GLN A 317 -10.92 -8.55 -14.49
N VAL A 318 -10.09 -9.30 -13.76
CA VAL A 318 -9.77 -10.69 -14.06
C VAL A 318 -10.77 -11.59 -13.33
N ILE A 319 -11.52 -12.41 -14.07
CA ILE A 319 -12.51 -13.32 -13.46
C ILE A 319 -11.82 -14.64 -13.12
N THR A 320 -11.37 -14.77 -11.87
CA THR A 320 -10.80 -16.01 -11.34
C THR A 320 -11.35 -16.31 -9.95
N ALA A 321 -11.29 -17.59 -9.56
CA ALA A 321 -11.60 -18.04 -8.21
C ALA A 321 -10.39 -17.75 -7.28
N GLU A 322 -10.12 -16.46 -7.05
CA GLU A 322 -9.12 -15.95 -6.08
C GLU A 322 -7.63 -16.18 -6.45
N GLU A 323 -7.32 -16.86 -7.56
CA GLU A 323 -5.95 -17.03 -8.06
C GLU A 323 -5.62 -16.11 -9.25
N ARG A 324 -4.35 -15.78 -9.47
CA ARG A 324 -3.93 -15.09 -10.71
C ARG A 324 -4.13 -16.00 -11.93
N LEU A 325 -4.47 -15.41 -13.07
CA LEU A 325 -4.47 -16.10 -14.35
C LEU A 325 -3.05 -16.56 -14.67
N CYS A 326 -2.81 -17.87 -14.55
CA CYS A 326 -1.51 -18.45 -14.77
C CYS A 326 -1.33 -18.85 -16.24
N ILE A 327 -0.29 -18.32 -16.88
CA ILE A 327 0.07 -18.69 -18.25
C ILE A 327 1.04 -19.87 -18.18
N ARG A 328 0.53 -21.09 -18.49
CA ARG A 328 1.26 -22.36 -18.35
C ARG A 328 1.52 -23.02 -19.71
N VAL A 329 2.53 -23.90 -19.70
CA VAL A 329 2.92 -24.75 -20.84
C VAL A 329 1.87 -25.81 -21.18
N ILE A 330 1.08 -26.24 -20.19
CA ILE A 330 0.12 -27.35 -20.32
C ILE A 330 -1.12 -26.93 -21.15
N ASP A 331 -1.44 -25.64 -21.20
CA ASP A 331 -2.71 -25.14 -21.74
C ASP A 331 -2.70 -24.95 -23.27
N HIS A 332 -1.69 -25.43 -23.99
CA HIS A 332 -1.41 -25.15 -25.42
C HIS A 332 -1.26 -23.66 -25.80
N ALA A 333 -1.53 -22.75 -24.86
CA ALA A 333 -1.57 -21.31 -25.00
C ALA A 333 -0.25 -20.65 -24.57
N LYS A 334 0.84 -20.98 -25.27
CA LYS A 334 2.19 -20.51 -24.89
C LYS A 334 2.56 -19.15 -25.46
N PHE A 335 1.72 -18.53 -26.29
CA PHE A 335 2.05 -17.30 -27.02
C PHE A 335 3.37 -17.48 -27.79
N GLN A 336 3.42 -18.50 -28.65
CA GLN A 336 4.65 -19.03 -29.23
C GLN A 336 5.51 -17.99 -29.97
N ASN A 337 4.87 -16.99 -30.59
CA ASN A 337 5.52 -15.95 -31.40
C ASN A 337 5.38 -14.53 -30.84
N LEU A 338 4.83 -14.39 -29.62
CA LEU A 338 4.64 -13.08 -29.02
C LEU A 338 5.99 -12.47 -28.65
N CYS A 339 6.27 -11.29 -29.22
CA CYS A 339 7.52 -10.56 -29.05
C CYS A 339 7.37 -9.37 -28.10
N GLU A 340 6.18 -8.76 -28.09
CA GLU A 340 5.85 -7.64 -27.21
C GLU A 340 4.48 -7.86 -26.56
N PHE A 341 4.45 -7.76 -25.23
CA PHE A 341 3.23 -7.90 -24.44
C PHE A 341 3.06 -6.71 -23.51
N ARG A 342 1.93 -6.03 -23.59
CA ARG A 342 1.55 -4.96 -22.65
C ARG A 342 0.28 -5.35 -21.93
N PHE A 343 0.35 -5.38 -20.61
CA PHE A 343 -0.76 -5.79 -19.76
C PHE A 343 -1.02 -4.77 -18.67
N HIS A 344 -2.16 -4.08 -18.76
CA HIS A 344 -2.56 -3.09 -17.79
C HIS A 344 -3.69 -3.68 -16.95
N ASN A 345 -3.46 -3.84 -15.65
CA ASN A 345 -4.48 -4.33 -14.73
C ASN A 345 -4.09 -3.94 -13.29
N TYR A 346 -4.92 -3.14 -12.61
CA TYR A 346 -4.57 -2.61 -11.30
C TYR A 346 -4.32 -3.69 -10.24
N ALA A 347 -5.03 -4.82 -10.31
CA ALA A 347 -4.87 -5.94 -9.41
C ALA A 347 -3.63 -6.81 -9.69
N LEU A 348 -2.91 -6.64 -10.80
CA LEU A 348 -1.80 -7.52 -11.20
C LEU A 348 -2.23 -9.00 -11.36
N GLY A 349 -3.36 -9.24 -12.02
CA GLY A 349 -4.04 -10.54 -12.09
C GLY A 349 -3.42 -11.61 -13.00
N LEU A 350 -2.16 -11.48 -13.44
CA LEU A 350 -1.45 -12.47 -14.26
C LEU A 350 -0.19 -13.00 -13.58
N ILE A 351 0.14 -14.26 -13.83
CA ILE A 351 1.43 -14.85 -13.41
C ILE A 351 2.00 -15.75 -14.52
N PHE A 352 3.29 -15.60 -14.80
CA PHE A 352 3.99 -16.35 -15.85
C PHE A 352 4.67 -17.59 -15.27
N ALA A 353 4.30 -18.78 -15.75
CA ALA A 353 4.99 -20.02 -15.40
C ALA A 353 6.19 -20.28 -16.32
N GLN A 354 7.06 -21.21 -15.90
CA GLN A 354 8.20 -21.65 -16.69
C GLN A 354 7.77 -22.11 -18.09
N GLY A 355 8.43 -21.57 -19.13
CA GLY A 355 8.14 -21.89 -20.53
C GLY A 355 6.98 -21.11 -21.16
N ALA A 356 6.37 -20.17 -20.44
CA ALA A 356 5.46 -19.19 -21.02
C ALA A 356 6.21 -18.23 -21.96
N MET A 357 5.54 -17.82 -23.05
CA MET A 357 5.97 -16.77 -23.98
C MET A 357 7.44 -16.88 -24.41
N PRO A 358 7.84 -17.98 -25.09
CA PRO A 358 9.25 -18.32 -25.30
C PRO A 358 10.02 -17.31 -26.18
N ARG A 359 9.33 -16.42 -26.89
CA ARG A 359 9.92 -15.38 -27.76
C ARG A 359 9.70 -13.95 -27.27
N LEU A 360 9.16 -13.78 -26.05
CA LEU A 360 8.84 -12.45 -25.53
C LEU A 360 10.11 -11.67 -25.19
N GLU A 361 10.33 -10.57 -25.90
CA GLU A 361 11.50 -9.71 -25.71
C GLU A 361 11.18 -8.47 -24.87
N THR A 362 9.96 -7.94 -24.99
CA THR A 362 9.53 -6.71 -24.31
C THR A 362 8.23 -6.95 -23.57
N ILE A 363 8.21 -6.60 -22.28
CA ILE A 363 6.99 -6.61 -21.48
C ILE A 363 6.76 -5.26 -20.80
N GLU A 364 5.51 -4.79 -20.83
CA GLU A 364 5.05 -3.66 -20.04
C GLU A 364 3.89 -4.09 -19.14
N VAL A 365 4.01 -3.84 -17.84
CA VAL A 365 2.96 -4.12 -16.86
C VAL A 365 2.57 -2.87 -16.10
N ILE A 366 1.27 -2.66 -15.89
CA ILE A 366 0.74 -1.58 -15.06
C ILE A 366 -0.12 -2.17 -13.96
N PHE A 367 0.12 -1.76 -12.72
CA PHE A 367 -0.72 -2.12 -11.57
C PHE A 367 -0.72 -1.04 -10.49
N ARG A 368 -1.68 -1.10 -9.56
CA ARG A 368 -1.71 -0.27 -8.36
C ARG A 368 -1.16 -1.08 -7.20
N ALA A 369 -0.22 -0.52 -6.43
CA ALA A 369 0.46 -1.27 -5.37
C ALA A 369 -0.52 -1.78 -4.30
N SER A 370 -1.43 -0.93 -3.80
CA SER A 370 -2.44 -1.33 -2.83
C SER A 370 -3.41 -2.38 -3.38
N GLU A 371 -3.85 -2.26 -4.62
CA GLU A 371 -4.81 -3.20 -5.21
C GLU A 371 -4.20 -4.58 -5.43
N ALA A 372 -3.00 -4.66 -6.01
CA ALA A 372 -2.28 -5.93 -6.15
C ALA A 372 -2.03 -6.61 -4.79
N LYS A 373 -1.64 -5.83 -3.79
CA LYS A 373 -1.42 -6.33 -2.42
C LYS A 373 -2.70 -6.83 -1.77
N ASN A 374 -3.79 -6.07 -1.88
CA ASN A 374 -5.08 -6.41 -1.28
C ASN A 374 -5.74 -7.61 -1.96
N THR A 375 -5.57 -7.75 -3.28
CA THR A 375 -6.18 -8.85 -4.05
C THR A 375 -5.40 -10.15 -3.95
N TYR A 376 -4.06 -10.12 -4.07
CA TYR A 376 -3.27 -11.36 -4.17
C TYR A 376 -2.18 -11.51 -3.10
N GLY A 377 -1.97 -10.50 -2.23
CA GLY A 377 -1.04 -10.60 -1.10
C GLY A 377 0.44 -10.41 -1.44
N ASP A 378 0.82 -10.40 -2.71
CA ASP A 378 2.20 -10.22 -3.17
C ASP A 378 2.28 -9.48 -4.52
N PHE A 379 3.50 -9.35 -5.06
CA PHE A 379 3.79 -8.72 -6.35
C PHE A 379 4.53 -9.66 -7.32
N ASP A 380 4.52 -10.98 -7.09
CA ASP A 380 5.27 -11.92 -7.93
C ASP A 380 4.56 -12.19 -9.25
N LEU A 381 5.13 -11.67 -10.33
CA LEU A 381 4.67 -11.88 -11.70
C LEU A 381 5.24 -13.15 -12.36
N GLY A 382 6.29 -13.74 -11.81
CA GLY A 382 7.02 -14.82 -12.49
C GLY A 382 7.90 -14.32 -13.64
N LEU A 383 8.39 -13.08 -13.62
CA LEU A 383 9.27 -12.55 -14.69
C LEU A 383 10.57 -13.36 -14.85
N GLN A 384 11.04 -14.01 -13.78
CA GLN A 384 12.18 -14.94 -13.78
C GLN A 384 11.98 -16.14 -14.73
N ASN A 385 10.74 -16.45 -15.08
CA ASN A 385 10.38 -17.60 -15.94
C ASN A 385 10.43 -17.27 -17.44
N LEU A 386 10.57 -16.00 -17.83
CA LEU A 386 10.55 -15.54 -19.21
C LEU A 386 11.96 -15.55 -19.81
N SER A 387 12.22 -16.54 -20.67
CA SER A 387 13.57 -16.92 -21.14
C SER A 387 14.15 -16.09 -22.29
N SER A 388 13.38 -15.18 -22.90
CA SER A 388 13.83 -14.32 -24.01
C SER A 388 13.76 -12.83 -23.70
N LEU A 389 13.42 -12.48 -22.45
CA LEU A 389 13.13 -11.11 -22.06
C LEU A 389 14.39 -10.24 -22.15
N LYS A 390 14.25 -9.05 -22.75
CA LYS A 390 15.31 -8.05 -22.90
C LYS A 390 14.97 -6.73 -22.21
N TYR A 391 13.70 -6.34 -22.27
CA TYR A 391 13.21 -5.07 -21.74
C TYR A 391 11.95 -5.27 -20.91
N VAL A 392 11.95 -4.69 -19.70
CA VAL A 392 10.83 -4.72 -18.77
C VAL A 392 10.50 -3.30 -18.37
N THR A 393 9.26 -2.90 -18.60
CA THR A 393 8.71 -1.64 -18.09
C THR A 393 7.64 -1.95 -17.07
N VAL A 394 7.83 -1.47 -15.84
CA VAL A 394 6.84 -1.59 -14.77
C VAL A 394 6.31 -0.21 -14.45
N ARG A 395 4.99 -0.03 -14.51
CA ARG A 395 4.33 1.23 -14.16
C ARG A 395 3.49 0.99 -12.90
N ILE A 396 3.89 1.63 -11.81
CA ILE A 396 3.24 1.49 -10.50
C ILE A 396 2.38 2.72 -10.29
N ASP A 397 1.06 2.53 -10.22
CA ASP A 397 0.13 3.52 -9.70
C ASP A 397 0.27 3.54 -8.16
N CYS A 398 0.77 4.66 -7.63
CA CYS A 398 1.00 4.88 -6.21
C CYS A 398 -0.21 5.48 -5.47
N SER A 399 -1.28 5.82 -6.20
CA SER A 399 -2.48 6.37 -5.59
C SER A 399 -3.03 5.42 -4.54
N SER A 400 -3.41 5.98 -3.39
CA SER A 400 -4.01 5.23 -2.26
C SER A 400 -3.18 4.02 -1.82
N SER A 401 -1.86 4.07 -2.02
CA SER A 401 -0.93 3.00 -1.65
C SER A 401 0.00 3.47 -0.53
N SER A 402 0.33 2.56 0.39
CA SER A 402 1.32 2.86 1.43
C SER A 402 2.72 2.91 0.82
N ILE A 403 3.62 3.71 1.42
CA ILE A 403 5.03 3.77 1.03
C ILE A 403 5.67 2.38 1.10
N SER A 404 5.31 1.58 2.11
CA SER A 404 5.78 0.21 2.30
C SER A 404 5.34 -0.72 1.17
N ASP A 405 4.08 -0.64 0.72
CA ASP A 405 3.60 -1.46 -0.41
C ASP A 405 4.31 -1.09 -1.71
N ILE A 406 4.54 0.21 -1.95
CA ILE A 406 5.26 0.67 -3.15
C ILE A 406 6.71 0.21 -3.11
N ALA A 407 7.38 0.29 -1.96
CA ALA A 407 8.74 -0.19 -1.78
C ALA A 407 8.83 -1.72 -1.95
N ALA A 408 7.86 -2.46 -1.42
CA ALA A 408 7.77 -3.91 -1.57
C ALA A 408 7.53 -4.32 -3.03
N ALA A 409 6.68 -3.60 -3.76
CA ALA A 409 6.45 -3.80 -5.19
C ALA A 409 7.73 -3.56 -6.00
N ASP A 410 8.42 -2.44 -5.76
CA ASP A 410 9.68 -2.08 -6.41
C ASP A 410 10.75 -3.17 -6.17
N ALA A 411 10.93 -3.57 -4.91
CA ALA A 411 11.88 -4.62 -4.52
C ALA A 411 11.54 -5.98 -5.15
N ALA A 412 10.26 -6.35 -5.24
CA ALA A 412 9.83 -7.59 -5.87
C ALA A 412 10.17 -7.61 -7.38
N MET A 413 9.99 -6.50 -8.09
CA MET A 413 10.36 -6.39 -9.50
C MET A 413 11.87 -6.55 -9.70
N TRP A 414 12.68 -5.82 -8.92
CA TRP A 414 14.14 -5.94 -8.97
C TRP A 414 14.62 -7.36 -8.65
N LYS A 415 14.01 -8.00 -7.64
CA LYS A 415 14.30 -9.39 -7.30
C LYS A 415 14.00 -10.34 -8.46
N ALA A 416 12.84 -10.19 -9.11
CA ALA A 416 12.46 -11.03 -10.25
C ALA A 416 13.44 -10.88 -11.43
N ILE A 417 13.91 -9.65 -11.69
CA ILE A 417 14.91 -9.39 -12.74
C ILE A 417 16.28 -9.94 -12.40
N ALA A 418 16.72 -9.82 -11.13
CA ALA A 418 17.97 -10.39 -10.67
C ALA A 418 18.01 -11.93 -10.78
N MET A 419 16.85 -12.59 -10.68
CA MET A 419 16.70 -14.03 -10.85
C MET A 419 16.47 -14.47 -12.31
N ASN A 420 16.21 -13.53 -13.24
CA ASN A 420 15.99 -13.87 -14.64
C ASN A 420 17.34 -14.20 -15.32
N PRO A 421 17.44 -15.33 -16.06
CA PRO A 421 18.68 -15.75 -16.72
C PRO A 421 19.31 -14.73 -17.69
N ASN A 422 18.50 -13.84 -18.29
CA ASN A 422 18.96 -12.85 -19.25
C ASN A 422 19.25 -11.48 -18.63
N CYS A 423 18.96 -11.28 -17.33
CA CYS A 423 19.09 -10.00 -16.62
C CYS A 423 18.58 -8.80 -17.47
N PRO A 424 17.29 -8.80 -17.87
CA PRO A 424 16.75 -7.79 -18.77
C PRO A 424 16.84 -6.39 -18.17
N LYS A 425 16.86 -5.38 -19.04
CA LYS A 425 16.81 -3.98 -18.62
C LYS A 425 15.45 -3.67 -18.02
N LEU A 426 15.44 -3.24 -16.76
CA LEU A 426 14.24 -2.80 -16.04
C LEU A 426 14.13 -1.27 -16.03
N ASP A 427 12.95 -0.76 -16.35
CA ASP A 427 12.53 0.62 -16.10
C ASP A 427 11.28 0.61 -15.21
N VAL A 428 11.42 1.06 -13.97
CA VAL A 428 10.30 1.21 -13.04
C VAL A 428 9.86 2.67 -13.03
N ILE A 429 8.59 2.90 -13.30
CA ILE A 429 7.99 4.23 -13.40
C ILE A 429 6.85 4.31 -12.39
N LYS A 430 6.90 5.31 -11.51
CA LYS A 430 5.90 5.53 -10.46
C LYS A 430 5.03 6.73 -10.87
N TYR A 431 3.73 6.58 -10.68
CA TYR A 431 2.70 7.58 -11.01
C TYR A 431 1.94 7.95 -9.74
N PHE A 432 1.49 9.20 -9.64
CA PHE A 432 0.73 9.68 -8.49
C PHE A 432 1.46 9.47 -7.15
N GLU A 433 2.80 9.65 -7.15
CA GLU A 433 3.64 9.51 -5.95
C GLU A 433 3.27 10.51 -4.84
N ASP A 434 2.57 11.59 -5.18
CA ASP A 434 2.06 12.58 -4.23
C ASP A 434 0.69 12.19 -3.62
N GLU A 435 0.10 11.08 -4.06
CA GLU A 435 -1.18 10.54 -3.56
C GLU A 435 -1.00 9.28 -2.70
N THR A 436 0.22 9.06 -2.18
CA THR A 436 0.55 7.95 -1.27
C THR A 436 0.00 8.19 0.12
N ILE A 437 -0.37 7.10 0.81
CA ILE A 437 -0.83 7.14 2.21
C ILE A 437 0.39 6.92 3.12
N GLU A 438 0.62 7.83 4.06
CA GLU A 438 1.64 7.63 5.10
C GLU A 438 1.14 6.65 6.18
N GLU A 439 2.04 5.88 6.79
CA GLU A 439 1.69 4.80 7.75
C GLU A 439 1.00 5.30 9.03
N ASN A 440 1.01 6.62 9.27
CA ASN A 440 0.19 7.26 10.27
C ASN A 440 -1.03 7.83 9.54
N GLY A 441 -2.22 7.30 9.80
CA GLY A 441 -3.48 7.60 9.10
C GLY A 441 -4.02 9.03 9.17
N ASP A 442 -3.14 10.03 9.16
CA ASP A 442 -3.44 11.41 8.83
C ASP A 442 -3.22 11.62 7.33
N PHE A 443 -4.23 12.18 6.66
CA PHE A 443 -4.03 12.85 5.38
C PHE A 443 -3.10 14.05 5.62
N GLN A 444 -1.79 13.85 5.51
CA GLN A 444 -0.88 14.98 5.38
C GLN A 444 -0.88 15.40 3.92
N LEU A 445 -1.71 16.39 3.58
CA LEU A 445 -1.22 17.43 2.68
C LEU A 445 0.10 17.90 3.31
N HIS A 446 1.25 17.52 2.74
CA HIS A 446 2.56 17.97 3.22
C HIS A 446 2.61 19.51 3.26
N TYR A 447 2.22 20.10 4.38
CA TYR A 447 2.46 21.48 4.77
C TYR A 447 3.41 21.48 5.97
N GLU A 448 4.64 21.06 5.76
CA GLU A 448 5.74 21.56 6.57
C GLU A 448 6.78 22.11 5.60
N THR A 449 6.52 23.36 5.17
CA THR A 449 7.53 24.20 4.55
C THR A 449 8.55 24.52 5.63
N THR A 450 9.79 24.07 5.46
CA THR A 450 10.87 24.49 6.36
C THR A 450 11.10 26.00 6.19
N LYS A 451 11.55 26.70 7.23
CA LYS A 451 11.84 28.16 7.15
C LYS A 451 12.85 28.53 6.05
N GLU A 452 13.67 27.57 5.61
CA GLU A 452 14.58 27.71 4.48
C GLU A 452 13.89 27.59 3.10
N GLU A 453 12.79 26.83 3.02
CA GLU A 453 11.95 26.71 1.82
C GLU A 453 11.02 27.91 1.64
N GLU A 454 10.54 28.54 2.72
CA GLU A 454 9.76 29.79 2.67
C GLU A 454 10.57 30.97 2.11
N GLN A 455 11.85 31.11 2.53
CA GLN A 455 12.73 32.17 2.00
C GLN A 455 13.11 31.97 0.53
N GLN A 456 13.12 30.73 0.03
CA GLN A 456 13.40 30.45 -1.38
C GLN A 456 12.17 30.66 -2.28
N GLN A 457 10.97 30.53 -1.71
CA GLN A 457 9.70 30.80 -2.40
C GLN A 457 9.60 32.28 -2.86
N GLU A 458 10.19 33.22 -2.11
CA GLU A 458 10.29 34.65 -2.48
C GLU A 458 11.27 34.93 -3.65
N THR A 459 12.06 33.94 -4.10
CA THR A 459 13.07 34.12 -5.18
C THR A 459 12.82 33.29 -6.44
N MET A 460 11.59 32.78 -6.60
CA MET A 460 11.19 31.93 -7.73
C MET A 460 11.34 32.68 -9.07
N PRO A 461 11.80 32.01 -10.14
CA PRO A 461 11.92 32.63 -11.46
C PRO A 461 10.55 33.01 -12.06
N ASP A 462 10.56 33.86 -13.09
CA ASP A 462 9.32 34.33 -13.70
C ASP A 462 8.51 33.19 -14.32
N LYS A 463 7.21 33.10 -13.97
CA LYS A 463 6.28 32.10 -14.53
C LYS A 463 5.54 32.66 -15.72
N VAL A 464 5.43 31.85 -16.79
CA VAL A 464 4.58 32.15 -17.94
C VAL A 464 3.69 30.94 -18.25
N GLY A 465 2.45 31.22 -18.67
CA GLY A 465 1.38 30.23 -18.80
C GLY A 465 0.53 30.12 -17.53
N PRO A 466 -0.14 28.99 -17.27
CA PRO A 466 -0.10 27.76 -18.07
C PRO A 466 -1.00 27.84 -19.33
N TRP A 467 -0.71 27.02 -20.33
CA TRP A 467 -1.57 26.79 -21.48
C TRP A 467 -2.24 25.43 -21.34
N GLY A 468 -3.57 25.38 -21.47
CA GLY A 468 -4.37 24.18 -21.33
C GLY A 468 -5.64 24.45 -20.53
N GLY A 469 -6.27 23.40 -20.03
CA GLY A 469 -7.52 23.47 -19.29
C GLY A 469 -7.36 23.64 -17.78
N ASP A 470 -8.47 23.92 -17.11
CA ASP A 470 -8.54 24.10 -15.66
C ASP A 470 -8.68 22.77 -14.88
N GLY A 471 -8.58 21.62 -15.57
CA GLY A 471 -8.60 20.29 -14.95
C GLY A 471 -7.40 20.01 -14.05
N GLY A 472 -7.43 18.88 -13.36
CA GLY A 472 -6.31 18.41 -12.54
C GLY A 472 -5.95 19.29 -11.34
N ARG A 473 -4.89 18.92 -10.63
CA ARG A 473 -4.32 19.68 -9.50
C ARG A 473 -3.14 20.53 -9.96
N VAL A 474 -2.94 21.68 -9.33
CA VAL A 474 -1.73 22.50 -9.55
C VAL A 474 -0.52 21.71 -9.06
N ARG A 475 0.50 21.60 -9.92
CA ARG A 475 1.78 20.96 -9.65
C ARG A 475 2.89 21.97 -9.89
N ASP A 476 3.75 22.11 -8.89
CA ASP A 476 4.82 23.09 -8.95
C ASP A 476 6.05 22.63 -8.18
N VAL A 477 7.19 23.23 -8.51
CA VAL A 477 8.44 23.00 -7.82
C VAL A 477 8.52 23.85 -6.55
N LYS A 478 9.07 23.26 -5.48
CA LYS A 478 9.28 23.94 -4.20
C LYS A 478 10.57 24.76 -4.15
N VAL A 479 11.57 24.35 -4.93
CA VAL A 479 12.90 24.97 -4.99
C VAL A 479 13.07 25.65 -6.33
N ALA A 480 13.65 26.86 -6.33
CA ALA A 480 13.83 27.67 -7.53
C ALA A 480 14.73 26.97 -8.57
N PRO A 481 14.22 26.64 -9.77
CA PRO A 481 15.03 26.01 -10.79
C PRO A 481 16.02 27.01 -11.38
N HIS A 482 17.28 26.62 -11.47
CA HIS A 482 18.33 27.42 -12.10
C HIS A 482 18.76 26.85 -13.45
N ARG A 483 18.78 25.52 -13.60
CA ARG A 483 19.22 24.86 -14.83
C ARG A 483 18.48 23.55 -15.08
N LEU A 484 17.80 23.44 -16.21
CA LEU A 484 17.14 22.21 -16.64
C LEU A 484 18.18 21.13 -17.04
N ARG A 485 17.96 19.88 -16.64
CA ARG A 485 18.87 18.75 -16.88
C ARG A 485 18.25 17.64 -17.71
N SER A 486 17.03 17.25 -17.39
CA SER A 486 16.32 16.23 -18.17
C SER A 486 14.83 16.46 -18.16
N LEU A 487 14.15 15.92 -19.17
CA LEU A 487 12.69 15.89 -19.24
C LEU A 487 12.24 14.46 -19.49
N LYS A 488 11.12 14.06 -18.88
CA LYS A 488 10.43 12.81 -19.14
C LYS A 488 9.01 13.14 -19.57
N ILE A 489 8.65 12.74 -20.78
CA ILE A 489 7.36 13.01 -21.40
C ILE A 489 6.69 11.66 -21.69
N CYS A 490 5.50 11.44 -21.15
CA CYS A 490 4.67 10.31 -21.50
C CYS A 490 3.59 10.82 -22.46
N CYS A 491 3.51 10.24 -23.66
CA CYS A 491 2.53 10.68 -24.65
C CYS A 491 2.00 9.54 -25.51
N GLY A 492 0.73 9.64 -25.86
CA GLY A 492 0.06 8.91 -26.93
C GLY A 492 -0.56 9.89 -27.92
N ASP A 493 -1.89 9.95 -27.95
CA ASP A 493 -2.63 10.97 -28.71
C ASP A 493 -2.48 12.38 -28.10
N ILE A 494 -2.22 12.43 -26.79
CA ILE A 494 -2.04 13.62 -25.98
C ILE A 494 -0.82 13.47 -25.06
N ILE A 495 -0.57 14.45 -24.19
CA ILE A 495 0.44 14.35 -23.13
C ILE A 495 -0.18 13.75 -21.87
N ASP A 496 0.13 12.49 -21.61
CA ASP A 496 -0.37 11.75 -20.46
C ASP A 496 0.32 12.16 -19.16
N ALA A 497 1.64 12.35 -19.19
CA ALA A 497 2.40 12.75 -18.01
C ALA A 497 3.71 13.47 -18.34
N PHE A 498 4.21 14.25 -17.40
CA PHE A 498 5.40 15.07 -17.55
C PHE A 498 6.21 15.14 -16.25
N ALA A 499 7.53 15.03 -16.36
CA ALA A 499 8.47 15.28 -15.27
C ALA A 499 9.74 15.93 -15.82
N PHE A 500 10.50 16.55 -14.93
CA PHE A 500 11.82 17.06 -15.28
C PHE A 500 12.77 17.01 -14.08
N SER A 501 14.07 17.09 -14.37
CA SER A 501 15.09 17.32 -13.36
C SER A 501 15.84 18.61 -13.65
N TYR A 502 16.30 19.27 -12.60
CA TYR A 502 16.97 20.55 -12.66
C TYR A 502 18.00 20.68 -11.55
N GLU A 503 18.91 21.64 -11.69
CA GLU A 503 19.78 22.12 -10.62
C GLU A 503 19.24 23.44 -10.09
N ASP A 504 19.34 23.62 -8.78
CA ASP A 504 19.11 24.91 -8.13
C ASP A 504 20.35 25.81 -8.24
N ARG A 505 20.27 27.02 -7.66
CA ARG A 505 21.39 27.98 -7.68
C ARG A 505 22.63 27.50 -6.92
N GLN A 506 22.49 26.51 -6.05
CA GLN A 506 23.60 25.91 -5.29
C GLN A 506 24.22 24.72 -6.05
N GLY A 507 23.69 24.35 -7.22
CA GLY A 507 24.11 23.20 -7.99
C GLY A 507 23.57 21.87 -7.47
N LYS A 508 22.67 21.87 -6.48
CA LYS A 508 22.02 20.64 -6.01
C LYS A 508 20.98 20.19 -7.03
N GLN A 509 20.97 18.89 -7.32
CA GLN A 509 20.02 18.29 -8.25
C GLN A 509 18.69 18.00 -7.58
N HIS A 510 17.62 18.33 -8.30
CA HIS A 510 16.23 18.10 -7.93
C HIS A 510 15.53 17.36 -9.08
N LYS A 511 14.54 16.55 -8.74
CA LYS A 511 13.71 15.82 -9.71
C LYS A 511 12.26 15.94 -9.27
N THR A 512 11.37 16.28 -10.21
CA THR A 512 9.94 16.32 -9.92
C THR A 512 9.36 14.90 -9.94
N PRO A 513 8.26 14.65 -9.21
CA PRO A 513 7.39 13.51 -9.49
C PRO A 513 6.92 13.52 -10.95
N LEU A 514 6.41 12.38 -11.40
CA LEU A 514 5.76 12.27 -12.70
C LEU A 514 4.32 12.75 -12.62
N TRP A 515 4.08 13.97 -13.10
CA TRP A 515 2.79 14.64 -13.05
C TRP A 515 1.92 14.22 -14.23
N GLY A 516 0.78 13.61 -13.94
CA GLY A 516 -0.13 13.03 -14.94
C GLY A 516 -0.32 11.52 -14.73
N GLY A 517 -1.05 10.87 -15.63
CA GLY A 517 -1.46 9.47 -15.47
C GLY A 517 -0.57 8.44 -16.15
N VAL A 518 -0.95 7.17 -15.96
CA VAL A 518 -0.21 5.97 -16.38
C VAL A 518 -0.22 5.72 -17.90
N GLY A 519 -0.78 6.62 -18.72
CA GLY A 519 -0.87 6.46 -20.17
C GLY A 519 0.40 6.84 -20.93
N GLY A 520 0.38 6.61 -22.25
CA GLY A 520 1.41 7.08 -23.17
C GLY A 520 2.74 6.33 -23.12
N ARG A 521 3.51 6.45 -24.21
CA ARG A 521 4.89 5.95 -24.28
C ARG A 521 5.83 6.96 -23.65
N VAL A 522 6.77 6.48 -22.85
CA VAL A 522 7.75 7.33 -22.17
C VAL A 522 8.89 7.70 -23.10
N GLN A 523 9.24 8.99 -23.11
CA GLN A 523 10.41 9.55 -23.76
C GLN A 523 11.22 10.34 -22.75
N THR A 524 12.51 10.01 -22.61
CA THR A 524 13.42 10.73 -21.71
C THR A 524 14.45 11.50 -22.53
N ILE A 525 14.56 12.79 -22.26
CA ILE A 525 15.49 13.72 -22.90
C ILE A 525 16.53 14.11 -21.87
N HIS A 526 17.81 13.91 -22.18
CA HIS A 526 18.93 14.42 -21.39
C HIS A 526 19.58 15.59 -22.12
N LEU A 527 19.58 16.76 -21.49
CA LEU A 527 20.20 17.96 -22.06
C LEU A 527 21.71 17.93 -21.84
N GLY A 528 22.47 18.26 -22.88
CA GLY A 528 23.93 18.35 -22.80
C GLY A 528 24.45 19.44 -21.84
N PRO A 529 25.76 19.44 -21.52
CA PRO A 529 26.39 20.42 -20.61
C PRO A 529 26.32 21.88 -21.06
N SER A 530 25.97 22.17 -22.30
CA SER A 530 25.74 23.54 -22.81
C SER A 530 24.40 23.67 -23.54
N GLU A 531 23.56 22.64 -23.44
CA GLU A 531 22.25 22.64 -24.08
C GLU A 531 21.23 23.27 -23.13
N ILE A 532 20.57 24.32 -23.61
CA ILE A 532 19.55 25.08 -22.88
C ILE A 532 18.27 25.10 -23.68
N LEU A 533 17.14 25.06 -22.97
CA LEU A 533 15.83 25.14 -23.58
C LEU A 533 15.50 26.60 -23.89
N ILE A 534 15.30 26.91 -25.17
CA ILE A 534 15.07 28.26 -25.67
C ILE A 534 13.61 28.49 -26.06
N GLU A 535 12.83 27.43 -26.31
CA GLU A 535 11.42 27.58 -26.63
C GLU A 535 10.65 26.30 -26.30
N VAL A 536 9.44 26.50 -25.80
CA VAL A 536 8.41 25.47 -25.74
C VAL A 536 7.24 25.90 -26.60
N SER A 537 6.76 24.97 -27.41
CA SER A 537 5.53 25.13 -28.20
C SER A 537 4.72 23.86 -28.12
N GLY A 538 3.45 23.95 -28.47
CA GLY A 538 2.58 22.79 -28.40
C GLY A 538 1.17 23.13 -28.83
N THR A 539 0.27 22.20 -28.53
CA THR A 539 -1.16 22.39 -28.75
C THR A 539 -1.99 21.99 -27.55
N THR A 540 -3.15 22.63 -27.39
CA THR A 540 -4.16 22.30 -26.39
C THR A 540 -5.52 22.10 -27.05
N GLY A 541 -6.35 21.23 -26.50
CA GLY A 541 -7.71 21.04 -26.98
C GLY A 541 -8.42 19.84 -26.35
N PRO A 542 -9.63 19.53 -26.82
CA PRO A 542 -10.46 18.50 -26.21
C PRO A 542 -9.90 17.09 -26.44
N TYR A 543 -10.16 16.21 -25.48
CA TYR A 543 -9.82 14.79 -25.55
C TYR A 543 -10.93 13.92 -24.96
N ASP A 544 -11.40 12.96 -25.76
CA ASP A 544 -12.37 11.97 -25.32
C ASP A 544 -11.65 10.81 -24.61
N SER A 545 -11.94 10.63 -23.32
CA SER A 545 -11.44 9.52 -22.53
C SER A 545 -12.55 8.53 -22.19
N ALA A 546 -12.18 7.33 -21.73
CA ALA A 546 -13.15 6.34 -21.24
C ALA A 546 -14.02 6.87 -20.08
N ASN A 547 -13.53 7.88 -19.35
CA ASN A 547 -14.22 8.48 -18.21
C ASN A 547 -15.01 9.76 -18.58
N GLY A 548 -15.11 10.06 -19.88
CA GLY A 548 -15.77 11.25 -20.41
C GLY A 548 -14.83 12.17 -21.20
N THR A 549 -15.41 13.20 -21.78
CA THR A 549 -14.71 14.23 -22.56
C THR A 549 -14.08 15.26 -21.65
N ILE A 550 -12.78 15.48 -21.81
CA ILE A 550 -12.06 16.59 -21.17
C ILE A 550 -12.03 17.74 -22.16
N SER A 551 -12.51 18.90 -21.73
CA SER A 551 -12.71 20.07 -22.60
C SER A 551 -11.40 20.61 -23.16
N GLU A 552 -10.33 20.60 -22.37
CA GLU A 552 -9.03 21.09 -22.78
C GLU A 552 -7.88 20.42 -22.01
N VAL A 553 -6.96 19.80 -22.73
CA VAL A 553 -5.71 19.20 -22.22
C VAL A 553 -4.55 19.58 -23.14
N VAL A 554 -3.31 19.39 -22.68
CA VAL A 554 -2.13 19.52 -23.54
C VAL A 554 -2.07 18.32 -24.50
N THR A 555 -2.31 18.58 -25.79
CA THR A 555 -2.36 17.55 -26.84
C THR A 555 -1.01 17.31 -27.50
N SER A 556 -0.14 18.32 -27.54
CA SER A 556 1.23 18.12 -28.00
C SER A 556 2.26 19.05 -27.37
N LEU A 557 3.52 18.61 -27.38
CA LEU A 557 4.67 19.38 -26.91
C LEU A 557 5.85 19.27 -27.88
N ARG A 558 6.45 20.41 -28.21
CA ARG A 558 7.71 20.54 -28.94
C ARG A 558 8.65 21.43 -28.12
N LEU A 559 9.87 20.94 -27.95
CA LEU A 559 10.92 21.60 -27.19
C LEU A 559 12.07 21.96 -28.12
N ILE A 560 12.47 23.22 -28.16
CA ILE A 560 13.58 23.69 -28.99
C ILE A 560 14.70 24.15 -28.06
N THR A 561 15.88 23.58 -28.25
CA THR A 561 17.11 23.96 -27.56
C THR A 561 18.02 24.78 -28.48
N ASN A 562 19.08 25.37 -27.94
CA ASN A 562 20.14 25.98 -28.73
C ASN A 562 20.92 24.98 -29.62
N VAL A 563 20.68 23.67 -29.46
CA VAL A 563 21.38 22.61 -30.20
C VAL A 563 20.45 21.92 -31.19
N ARG A 564 19.22 21.56 -30.79
CA ARG A 564 18.31 20.74 -31.58
C ARG A 564 16.84 20.93 -31.19
N THR A 565 15.95 20.24 -31.88
CA THR A 565 14.52 20.17 -31.55
C THR A 565 14.13 18.77 -31.11
N TYR A 566 13.30 18.68 -30.07
CA TYR A 566 12.66 17.47 -29.59
C TYR A 566 11.15 17.53 -29.83
N GLY A 567 10.56 16.41 -30.27
CA GLY A 567 9.14 16.30 -30.60
C GLY A 567 8.77 16.74 -32.02
N PRO A 568 7.47 16.93 -32.32
CA PRO A 568 6.38 16.97 -31.35
C PRO A 568 6.12 15.61 -30.69
N TYR A 569 5.82 15.65 -29.40
CA TYR A 569 5.27 14.56 -28.61
C TYR A 569 3.76 14.76 -28.53
N GLY A 570 2.98 13.69 -28.60
CA GLY A 570 1.53 13.78 -28.79
C GLY A 570 1.14 14.12 -30.23
N VAL A 571 -0.17 14.29 -30.48
CA VAL A 571 -0.69 14.61 -31.82
C VAL A 571 -1.07 16.10 -31.88
N PRO A 572 -0.36 16.92 -32.66
CA PRO A 572 -0.65 18.35 -32.75
C PRO A 572 -2.04 18.60 -33.34
N ARG A 573 -2.97 19.06 -32.51
CA ARG A 573 -4.37 19.36 -32.89
C ARG A 573 -4.86 20.57 -32.12
N TRP A 574 -5.75 21.34 -32.74
CA TRP A 574 -6.51 22.43 -32.11
C TRP A 574 -5.69 23.71 -31.87
N ASN A 575 -5.67 24.24 -30.65
CA ASN A 575 -5.13 25.55 -30.32
C ASN A 575 -3.62 25.47 -30.14
N HIS A 576 -2.87 26.34 -30.80
CA HIS A 576 -1.42 26.39 -30.68
C HIS A 576 -0.99 27.36 -29.58
N PHE A 577 0.00 26.96 -28.78
CA PHE A 577 0.74 27.87 -27.92
C PHE A 577 2.22 27.84 -28.26
N ARG A 578 2.89 28.97 -27.99
CA ARG A 578 4.32 29.12 -28.22
C ARG A 578 4.90 30.12 -27.24
N THR A 579 5.94 29.72 -26.54
CA THR A 579 6.69 30.55 -25.58
C THR A 579 8.19 30.49 -25.89
N PRO A 580 8.69 31.37 -26.76
CA PRO A 580 10.12 31.51 -26.94
C PRO A 580 10.73 32.23 -25.74
N SER A 581 11.99 31.94 -25.44
CA SER A 581 12.73 32.63 -24.39
C SER A 581 12.91 34.10 -24.74
N GLN A 582 12.78 34.94 -23.72
CA GLN A 582 13.02 36.36 -23.86
C GLN A 582 14.52 36.62 -24.07
N ARG A 583 14.88 37.83 -24.55
CA ARG A 583 16.30 38.18 -24.73
C ARG A 583 17.04 38.02 -23.39
N ASN A 584 18.14 37.28 -23.42
CA ASN A 584 18.98 36.96 -22.26
C ASN A 584 18.28 36.15 -21.16
N SER A 585 17.26 35.34 -21.48
CA SER A 585 16.71 34.34 -20.56
C SER A 585 16.65 32.95 -21.19
N SER A 586 16.53 31.94 -20.35
CA SER A 586 16.34 30.54 -20.76
C SER A 586 15.21 29.89 -19.95
N ILE A 587 14.61 28.84 -20.50
CA ILE A 587 13.59 28.06 -19.80
C ILE A 587 14.29 27.07 -18.88
N VAL A 588 14.05 27.19 -17.58
CA VAL A 588 14.78 26.44 -16.54
C VAL A 588 13.93 25.40 -15.82
N GLY A 589 12.62 25.47 -15.96
CA GLY A 589 11.68 24.56 -15.31
C GLY A 589 10.26 24.73 -15.82
N PHE A 590 9.36 23.96 -15.23
CA PHE A 590 7.95 23.92 -15.59
C PHE A 590 7.06 23.93 -14.35
N HIS A 591 5.84 24.39 -14.52
CA HIS A 591 4.70 24.16 -13.62
C HIS A 591 3.56 23.59 -14.45
N THR A 592 2.69 22.77 -13.86
CA THR A 592 1.61 22.11 -14.60
C THR A 592 0.31 22.10 -13.81
N ARG A 593 -0.80 21.86 -14.51
CA ARG A 593 -1.98 21.24 -13.91
C ARG A 593 -2.05 19.81 -14.41
N SER A 594 -2.27 18.86 -13.51
CA SER A 594 -2.36 17.46 -13.92
C SER A 594 -3.30 16.66 -13.02
N GLY A 595 -4.15 15.85 -13.64
CA GLY A 595 -4.84 14.71 -13.04
C GLY A 595 -4.44 13.43 -13.76
N GLN A 596 -5.40 12.81 -14.45
CA GLN A 596 -5.15 11.65 -15.32
C GLN A 596 -4.24 11.99 -16.53
N TYR A 597 -4.19 13.26 -16.93
CA TYR A 597 -3.37 13.77 -18.03
C TYR A 597 -2.68 15.06 -17.62
N VAL A 598 -1.85 15.63 -18.49
CA VAL A 598 -1.36 17.00 -18.32
C VAL A 598 -2.42 17.97 -18.86
N ASP A 599 -3.26 18.49 -17.96
CA ASP A 599 -4.34 19.41 -18.26
C ASP A 599 -3.82 20.75 -18.77
N ALA A 600 -2.76 21.28 -18.13
CA ALA A 600 -2.11 22.52 -18.55
C ALA A 600 -0.62 22.53 -18.21
N ILE A 601 0.16 23.29 -18.97
CA ILE A 601 1.61 23.39 -18.79
C ILE A 601 2.08 24.84 -18.88
N GLY A 602 2.99 25.24 -18.01
CA GLY A 602 3.67 26.53 -18.05
C GLY A 602 5.17 26.37 -17.78
N VAL A 603 5.89 27.46 -17.94
CA VAL A 603 7.36 27.47 -17.91
C VAL A 603 7.90 28.52 -16.94
N TYR A 604 9.09 28.25 -16.42
CA TYR A 604 9.91 29.18 -15.64
C TYR A 604 11.03 29.75 -16.49
N PHE A 605 11.21 31.07 -16.44
CA PHE A 605 12.32 31.78 -17.06
C PHE A 605 13.35 32.25 -16.04
N SER A 606 14.62 31.99 -16.31
CA SER A 606 15.73 32.55 -15.54
C SER A 606 16.64 33.39 -16.46
N PRO A 607 17.12 34.56 -16.00
CA PRO A 607 18.14 35.32 -16.72
C PRO A 607 19.39 34.48 -16.95
N MET A 608 19.91 34.52 -18.18
CA MET A 608 21.23 33.98 -18.50
C MET A 608 22.25 34.99 -17.99
N ILE A 609 22.97 34.63 -16.92
CA ILE A 609 24.07 35.46 -16.43
C ILE A 609 25.12 35.50 -17.54
N SER A 610 25.32 36.66 -18.15
CA SER A 610 26.40 36.88 -19.10
C SER A 610 27.71 36.64 -18.38
N GLY A 611 28.42 35.57 -18.74
CA GLY A 611 29.79 35.35 -18.28
C GLY A 611 30.64 36.55 -18.69
N SER A 612 31.18 37.24 -17.69
CA SER A 612 32.23 38.26 -17.83
C SER A 612 33.55 37.61 -18.20
#